data_AF-A0A4Q3FDG8-F1
#
_entry.id   AF-A0A4Q3FDG8-F1
#
_cell.length_a   1.000
_cell.length_b   1.000
_cell.length_c   1.000
_cell.angle_alpha   90.00
_cell.angle_beta   90.00
_cell.angle_gamma   90.00
#
_symmetry.space_group_name_H-M   'P 1'
#
loop_
_entity.id
_entity.type
_entity.pdbx_description
1 polymer ?
#
loop_
_entity_poly.entity_id
_entity_poly.type
_entity_poly.pdbx_seq_one_letter_code
_entity_poly.pdbx_strand_id
1 'polypeptide(L)' 'YDVTESRMWQNGKHYEHWAGQDLTEELANAPHLDTVFSRFKLIGTLKTT' A
#
# COMPACT_ATOMS: atom_id res chain seq x y z
N TYR A 1 4.52 4.08 -0.95
CA TYR A 1 5.49 3.17 -0.32
C TYR A 1 5.98 2.18 -1.35
N ASP A 2 7.25 1.78 -1.31
CA ASP A 2 7.75 0.69 -2.14
C ASP A 2 7.39 -0.66 -1.51
N VAL A 3 6.55 -1.42 -2.19
CA VAL A 3 6.05 -2.74 -1.75
C VAL A 3 6.52 -3.88 -2.64
N THR A 4 7.52 -3.65 -3.51
CA THR A 4 7.98 -4.61 -4.54
C THR A 4 8.39 -5.96 -3.95
N GLU A 5 9.08 -5.96 -2.81
CA GLU A 5 9.57 -7.18 -2.12
C GLU A 5 8.50 -7.84 -1.22
N SER A 6 7.31 -7.25 -1.13
CA SER A 6 6.23 -7.79 -0.29
C SER A 6 5.57 -8.99 -0.95
N ARG A 7 5.64 -10.16 -0.29
CA ARG A 7 4.90 -11.36 -0.71
C ARG A 7 3.38 -11.14 -0.79
N MET A 8 2.85 -10.18 -0.01
CA MET A 8 1.44 -9.85 0.00
C MET A 8 1.00 -9.00 -1.20
N TRP A 9 1.95 -8.41 -1.96
CA TRP A 9 1.72 -7.56 -3.13
C TRP A 9 2.28 -8.18 -4.42
N GLN A 10 2.34 -9.52 -4.49
CA GLN A 10 2.91 -10.22 -5.65
C GLN A 10 2.21 -9.81 -6.96
N ASN A 11 2.99 -9.56 -8.00
CA ASN A 11 2.52 -9.06 -9.30
C ASN A 11 1.70 -7.75 -9.20
N GLY A 12 1.97 -6.94 -8.18
CA GLY A 12 1.26 -5.69 -7.93
C GLY A 12 -0.16 -5.87 -7.42
N LYS A 13 -0.54 -7.05 -6.90
CA LYS A 13 -1.89 -7.33 -6.41
C LYS A 13 -1.88 -7.71 -4.93
N HIS A 14 -2.80 -7.13 -4.17
CA HIS A 14 -3.07 -7.46 -2.78
C HIS A 14 -4.56 -7.70 -2.61
N TYR A 15 -4.97 -8.97 -2.66
CA TYR A 15 -6.38 -9.37 -2.72
C TYR A 15 -7.14 -8.64 -3.84
N GLU A 16 -8.08 -7.76 -3.51
CA GLU A 16 -8.90 -7.02 -4.47
C GLU A 16 -8.26 -5.69 -4.92
N HIS A 17 -7.11 -5.32 -4.34
CA HIS A 17 -6.43 -4.06 -4.58
C HIS A 17 -5.21 -4.21 -5.50
N TRP A 18 -4.92 -3.15 -6.27
CA TRP A 18 -3.77 -3.09 -7.17
C TRP A 18 -2.78 -2.00 -6.73
N ALA A 19 -1.49 -2.26 -6.96
CA ALA A 19 -0.42 -1.32 -6.66
C ALA A 19 -0.48 -0.10 -7.62
N GLY A 20 0.08 1.03 -7.17
CA GLY A 20 0.12 2.27 -7.95
C GLY A 20 -1.12 3.15 -7.81
N GLN A 21 -2.00 2.85 -6.85
CA GLN A 21 -3.18 3.64 -6.53
C GLN A 21 -2.99 4.37 -5.19
N ASP A 22 -3.77 5.44 -4.99
CA ASP A 22 -4.07 5.91 -3.64
C ASP A 22 -5.13 4.97 -3.05
N LEU A 23 -4.78 4.27 -1.97
CA LEU A 23 -5.65 3.31 -1.30
C LEU A 23 -5.99 3.76 0.14
N THR A 24 -5.99 5.08 0.36
CA THR A 24 -6.21 5.67 1.69
C THR A 24 -7.59 5.32 2.26
N GLU A 25 -8.64 5.31 1.42
CA GLU A 25 -10.01 5.02 1.87
C GLU A 25 -10.21 3.52 2.16
N GLU A 26 -9.60 2.65 1.37
CA GLU A 26 -9.68 1.20 1.49
C GLU A 26 -9.02 0.68 2.76
N LEU A 27 -7.97 1.37 3.24
CA LEU A 27 -7.29 1.01 4.48
C LEU A 27 -8.22 0.96 5.69
N ALA A 28 -9.27 1.79 5.73
CA ALA A 28 -10.26 1.80 6.81
C ALA A 28 -11.02 0.47 6.95
N ASN A 29 -11.12 -0.30 5.86
CA ASN A 29 -11.79 -1.60 5.82
C ASN A 29 -10.80 -2.79 5.89
N ALA A 30 -9.50 -2.53 5.98
CA ALA A 30 -8.49 -3.57 6.03
C ALA A 30 -8.45 -4.28 7.40
N PRO A 31 -8.03 -5.55 7.49
CA PRO A 31 -7.86 -6.26 8.76
C PRO A 31 -6.59 -5.85 9.53
N HIS A 32 -5.96 -4.73 9.14
CA HIS A 32 -4.72 -4.21 9.71
C HIS A 32 -4.68 -2.67 9.64
N LEU A 33 -3.81 -2.06 10.45
CA LEU A 33 -3.61 -0.61 10.49
C LEU A 33 -2.41 -0.16 9.64
N ASP A 34 -2.26 1.15 9.50
CA ASP A 34 -1.15 1.83 8.82
C ASP A 34 0.24 1.49 9.38
N THR A 35 0.33 0.98 10.61
CA THR A 35 1.59 0.49 11.23
C THR A 35 2.37 -0.49 10.34
N VAL A 36 1.71 -1.23 9.44
CA VAL A 36 2.36 -2.11 8.46
C VAL A 36 3.30 -1.35 7.51
N PHE A 37 3.06 -0.06 7.27
CA PHE A 37 3.88 0.77 6.39
C PHE A 37 5.28 1.03 6.94
N SER A 38 5.49 0.91 8.26
CA SER A 38 6.82 1.00 8.88
C SER A 38 7.82 -0.04 8.34
N ARG A 39 7.32 -1.12 7.73
CA ARG A 39 8.11 -2.19 7.12
C ARG A 39 8.56 -1.86 5.69
N PHE A 40 8.06 -0.78 5.10
CA PHE A 40 8.27 -0.41 3.70
C PHE A 40 8.98 0.93 3.58
N LYS A 41 9.75 1.08 2.49
CA LYS A 41 10.47 2.32 2.21
C LYS A 41 9.47 3.39 1.73
N LEU A 42 9.45 4.55 2.40
CA LEU A 42 8.80 5.74 1.88
C LEU A 42 9.67 6.34 0.76
N ILE A 43 9.16 6.32 -0.47
CA ILE A 43 9.91 6.75 -1.67
C ILE A 43 9.45 8.11 -2.24
N GLY A 44 8.41 8.69 -1.64
CA GLY A 44 7.84 9.97 -2.07
C GLY A 44 6.47 10.21 -1.46
N THR A 45 5.90 11.38 -1.73
CA THR A 45 4.58 11.80 -1.29
C THR A 45 3.70 12.08 -2.49
N LEU A 46 2.48 11.54 -2.51
CA LEU A 46 1.49 11.88 -3.53
C LEU A 46 0.95 13.29 -3.26
N LYS A 47 0.94 14.15 -4.28
CA LYS A 47 0.37 15.49 -4.18
C LYS A 47 -1.07 15.44 -4.68
N THR A 48 -2.02 15.79 -3.82
CA THR A 48 -3.39 16.10 -4.22
C THR A 48 -3.40 17.48 -4.87
N THR A 49 -4.12 17.60 -5.98
CA THR A 49 -4.22 18.84 -6.77
C THR A 49 -5.47 19.61 -6.39
#